data_AF-A0A162PAJ5-F1
#
_entry.id   AF-A0A162PAJ5-F1
#
_cell.length_a   1.000
_cell.length_b   1.000
_cell.length_c   1.000
_cell.angle_alpha   90.00
_cell.angle_beta   90.00
_cell.angle_gamma   90.00
#
_symmetry.space_group_name_H-M   'P 1'
#
loop_
_entity.id
_entity.type
_entity.pdbx_description
1 polymer ?
#
loop_
_entity_poly.entity_id
_entity_poly.type
_entity_poly.pdbx_seq_one_letter_code
_entity_poly.pdbx_strand_id
1 'polypeptide(L)' 'MRYFLIFICLVFVFASIVEAEDIVTVGGNPCTWGPSFWCHSFENAEECGVEAIQYCESVNWSVE' A
#
# COMPACT_ATOMS: atom_id res chain seq x y z
N MET A 1 -14.24 -33.83 23.80
CA MET A 1 -13.24 -33.12 24.62
C MET A 1 -11.93 -32.87 23.87
N ARG A 2 -11.25 -33.88 23.33
CA ARG A 2 -9.96 -33.70 22.62
C ARG A 2 -10.06 -32.88 21.32
N TYR A 3 -11.12 -33.08 20.53
CA TYR A 3 -11.40 -32.26 19.32
C TYR A 3 -11.69 -30.79 19.62
N PHE A 4 -12.33 -30.52 20.76
CA PHE A 4 -12.65 -29.16 21.19
C PHE A 4 -11.38 -28.37 21.54
N LEU A 5 -10.44 -29.01 22.24
CA LEU A 5 -9.12 -28.42 22.55
C LEU A 5 -8.29 -28.19 21.28
N ILE A 6 -8.33 -29.13 20.33
CA ILE A 6 -7.65 -28.98 19.04
C ILE A 6 -8.24 -27.78 18.28
N PHE A 7 -9.57 -27.65 18.23
CA PHE A 7 -10.24 -26.55 17.55
C PHE A 7 -9.92 -25.19 18.21
N ILE A 8 -9.88 -25.14 19.55
CA ILE A 8 -9.45 -23.96 20.30
C ILE A 8 -8.00 -23.60 19.95
N CYS A 9 -7.07 -24.56 19.97
CA CYS A 9 -5.68 -24.30 19.59
C CYS A 9 -5.54 -23.77 18.17
N LEU A 10 -6.29 -24.31 17.21
CA LEU A 10 -6.27 -23.83 15.83
C LEU A 10 -6.73 -22.38 15.72
N VAL A 11 -7.81 -22.01 16.41
CA VAL A 11 -8.33 -20.63 16.41
C VAL A 11 -7.34 -19.66 17.08
N PHE A 12 -6.71 -20.05 18.20
CA PHE A 12 -5.70 -19.22 18.88
C PHE A 12 -4.46 -18.99 18.02
N VAL A 13 -3.99 -20.03 17.31
CA VAL A 13 -2.87 -19.91 16.37
C VAL A 13 -3.26 -19.01 15.20
N PHE A 14 -4.47 -19.17 14.65
CA PHE A 14 -4.96 -18.38 13.52
C PHE A 14 -5.19 -16.89 13.87
N ALA A 15 -5.57 -16.59 15.11
CA ALA A 15 -5.70 -15.20 15.58
C ALA A 15 -4.34 -14.52 15.76
N SER A 16 -3.30 -15.29 16.08
CA SER A 16 -1.94 -14.76 16.28
C SER A 16 -1.21 -14.43 14.97
N ILE A 17 -1.66 -15.02 13.85
CA ILE A 17 -1.12 -14.77 12.50
C ILE A 17 -1.85 -13.64 11.75
N VAL A 18 -2.83 -12.98 12.38
CA VAL A 18 -3.37 -11.73 11.85
C VAL A 18 -2.31 -10.65 12.05
N GLU A 19 -1.48 -10.48 11.03
CA GLU A 19 -0.75 -9.23 10.83
C GLU A 19 -1.80 -8.17 10.46
N ALA A 20 -1.78 -7.04 11.15
CA ALA A 20 -2.66 -5.92 10.83
C ALA A 20 -2.40 -5.52 9.37
N GLU A 21 -3.42 -5.67 8.52
CA GLU A 21 -3.41 -4.97 7.24
C GLU A 21 -3.40 -3.48 7.58
N ASP A 22 -2.35 -2.77 7.18
CA ASP A 22 -2.35 -1.32 7.22
C ASP A 22 -3.58 -0.87 6.43
N ILE A 23 -4.56 -0.28 7.11
CA ILE A 23 -5.75 0.26 6.45
C ILE A 23 -5.24 1.42 5.60
N VAL A 24 -4.90 1.13 4.33
CA VAL A 24 -4.49 2.14 3.36
C VAL A 24 -5.70 3.04 3.13
N THR A 25 -5.71 4.16 3.85
CA THR A 25 -6.73 5.19 3.69
C THR A 25 -6.51 5.87 2.35
N VAL A 26 -7.25 5.43 1.33
CA VAL A 26 -7.24 6.05 0.01
C VAL A 26 -7.59 7.52 0.16
N GLY A 27 -6.70 8.40 -0.32
CA GLY A 27 -6.89 9.84 -0.30
C GLY A 27 -6.14 10.60 0.80
N GLY A 28 -5.70 9.94 1.88
CA GLY A 28 -4.91 10.59 2.94
C GLY A 28 -3.45 10.82 2.55
N ASN A 29 -2.89 9.90 1.75
CA ASN A 29 -1.57 10.02 1.17
C ASN A 29 -1.69 10.50 -0.30
N PRO A 30 -1.10 11.65 -0.69
CA PRO A 30 -1.15 12.17 -2.06
C PRO A 30 -0.66 11.17 -3.12
N CYS A 31 0.25 10.27 -2.76
CA CYS A 31 0.75 9.22 -3.65
C CYS A 31 -0.32 8.17 -4.01
N THR A 32 -1.42 8.11 -3.25
CA THR A 32 -2.59 7.27 -3.56
C THR A 32 -3.57 7.93 -4.52
N TRP A 33 -3.38 9.21 -4.88
CA TRP A 33 -4.27 9.92 -5.82
C TRP A 33 -4.06 9.49 -7.28
N GLY A 34 -2.95 8.81 -7.56
CA GLY A 34 -2.63 8.26 -8.88
C GLY A 34 -1.78 9.18 -9.76
N PRO A 35 -1.39 8.70 -10.95
CA PRO A 35 -0.34 9.31 -11.79
C PRO A 35 -0.58 10.76 -12.15
N SER A 36 -1.84 11.19 -12.19
CA SER A 36 -2.20 12.60 -12.41
C SER A 36 -1.66 13.55 -11.32
N PHE A 37 -1.42 13.08 -10.09
CA PHE A 37 -0.80 13.89 -9.03
C PHE A 37 0.73 13.82 -9.10
N TRP A 38 1.29 12.62 -9.02
CA TRP A 38 2.75 12.46 -8.95
C TRP A 38 3.44 12.72 -10.28
N CYS A 39 2.77 12.51 -11.42
CA CYS A 39 3.26 12.97 -12.72
C CYS A 39 2.88 14.42 -13.07
N HIS A 40 2.49 15.24 -12.09
CA HIS A 40 2.26 16.66 -12.32
C HIS A 40 3.55 17.48 -12.23
N SER A 41 4.47 17.13 -11.33
CA SER A 41 5.75 17.79 -11.12
C SER A 41 6.80 16.79 -10.64
N PHE A 42 8.09 17.10 -10.87
CA PHE A 42 9.18 16.27 -10.33
C PHE A 42 9.12 16.14 -8.81
N GLU A 43 8.77 17.24 -8.13
CA GLU A 43 8.66 17.31 -6.67
C GLU A 43 7.58 16.36 -6.14
N ASN A 44 6.41 16.29 -6.79
CA ASN A 44 5.35 15.34 -6.41
C ASN A 44 5.77 13.88 -6.63
N ALA A 45 6.55 13.59 -7.68
CA ALA A 45 7.08 12.25 -7.91
C ALA A 45 8.14 11.88 -6.87
N GLU A 46 9.02 12.81 -6.51
CA GLU A 46 10.04 12.61 -5.48
C GLU A 46 9.41 12.33 -4.11
N GLU A 47 8.34 13.06 -3.74
CA GLU A 47 7.55 12.79 -2.54
C GLU A 47 6.95 11.38 -2.51
N CYS A 48 6.67 10.81 -3.69
CA CYS A 48 6.06 9.50 -3.86
C CYS A 48 7.04 8.36 -4.12
N GLY A 49 8.32 8.66 -4.30
CA GLY A 49 9.40 7.67 -4.40
C GLY A 49 9.84 7.34 -5.84
N VAL A 50 10.82 6.44 -5.92
CA VAL A 50 11.53 6.13 -7.17
C VAL A 50 10.61 5.44 -8.18
N GLU A 51 9.65 4.65 -7.71
CA GLU A 51 8.64 3.99 -8.54
C GLU A 51 7.75 5.01 -9.27
N ALA A 52 7.42 6.11 -8.59
CA ALA A 52 6.66 7.19 -9.18
C ALA A 52 7.47 7.90 -10.28
N ILE A 53 8.73 8.24 -10.00
CA ILE A 53 9.63 8.86 -10.98
C ILE A 53 9.78 7.97 -12.22
N GLN A 54 10.08 6.69 -12.04
CA GLN A 54 10.28 5.73 -13.14
C GLN A 54 9.04 5.58 -14.01
N TYR A 55 7.85 5.52 -13.39
CA TYR A 55 6.62 5.43 -14.17
C TYR A 55 6.40 6.72 -14.96
N CYS A 56 6.59 7.90 -14.37
CA CYS A 56 6.40 9.16 -15.09
C CYS A 56 7.38 9.34 -16.26
N GLU A 57 8.64 8.91 -16.09
CA GLU A 57 9.63 8.82 -17.16
C GLU A 57 9.16 7.87 -18.28
N SER A 58 8.61 6.70 -17.92
CA SER A 58 8.14 5.71 -18.88
C SER A 58 6.98 6.18 -19.76
N VAL A 59 6.15 7.10 -19.25
CA VAL A 59 5.01 7.69 -19.99
C VAL A 59 5.37 9.02 -20.66
N ASN A 60 6.64 9.42 -20.61
CA ASN A 60 7.15 10.68 -21.16
C ASN A 60 6.31 11.89 -20.72
N TRP A 61 6.13 12.02 -19.41
CA TRP A 61 5.43 13.15 -18.81
C TRP A 61 6.03 14.50 -19.24
N SER A 62 5.15 15.45 -19.51
CA SER A 62 5.52 16.84 -19.75
C SER A 62 5.39 17.55 -18.41
N VAL A 63 6.49 17.66 -17.66
CA VAL A 63 6.57 18.55 -16.51
C VAL A 63 6.42 19.98 -17.04
N GLU A 64 5.29 20.63 -16.74
CA GLU A 64 5.05 22.05 -17.03
C GLU A 64 5.86 22.96 -16.10
#